data_AF-A0A1G2NGQ7-F1
#
_entry.id   AF-A0A1G2NGQ7-F1
#
_cell.length_a   1.000
_cell.length_b   1.000
_cell.length_c   1.000
_cell.angle_alpha   90.00
_cell.angle_beta   90.00
_cell.angle_gamma   90.00
#
_symmetry.space_group_name_H-M   'P 1'
#
loop_
_entity.id
_entity.type
_entity.pdbx_description
1 polymer ?
#
loop_
_entity_poly.entity_id
_entity_poly.type
_entity_poly.pdbx_seq_one_letter_code
_entity_poly.pdbx_strand_id
1 'polypeptide(L)'
;MVIQYPYLPSGREIKYVSEDNVFMRAAREYIHTHKKDIVHPTGSVIVKDELIIGRGANGSDYHERHGCERKRKNIPTGERYDLCEGCHPKNHSEPKAIADAISHGEDTHGADLYLYGHWWCCKPCWDAMIDAGIRDVYLMEGSERIFNSKR
;
A
#
# COMPACT_ATOMS: atom_id res chain seq x y z
N MET A 1 -16.13 16.80 -4.58
CA MET A 1 -15.54 16.14 -5.77
C MET A 1 -15.52 14.65 -5.51
N VAL A 2 -15.98 13.84 -6.44
CA VAL A 2 -15.92 12.37 -6.35
C VAL A 2 -14.54 11.93 -6.84
N ILE A 3 -13.80 11.17 -6.02
CA ILE A 3 -12.50 10.61 -6.42
C ILE A 3 -12.74 9.42 -7.34
N GLN A 4 -12.11 9.40 -8.51
CA GLN A 4 -12.18 8.28 -9.44
C GLN A 4 -10.93 7.41 -9.27
N TYR A 5 -11.05 6.30 -8.54
CA TYR A 5 -9.95 5.35 -8.37
C TYR A 5 -9.73 4.53 -9.64
N PRO A 6 -8.47 4.20 -9.99
CA PRO A 6 -8.20 3.28 -11.10
C PRO A 6 -8.78 1.87 -10.87
N TYR A 7 -8.95 1.47 -9.62
CA TYR A 7 -9.62 0.24 -9.23
C TYR A 7 -10.18 0.34 -7.81
N LEU A 8 -11.41 -0.15 -7.64
CA LEU A 8 -12.07 -0.34 -6.34
C LEU A 8 -13.00 -1.57 -6.48
N PRO A 9 -12.83 -2.63 -5.66
CA PRO A 9 -13.72 -3.78 -5.72
C PRO A 9 -15.17 -3.40 -5.36
N SER A 10 -16.14 -4.12 -5.94
CA SER A 10 -17.55 -3.93 -5.62
C SER A 10 -17.82 -4.14 -4.13
N GLY A 11 -18.60 -3.24 -3.51
CA GLY A 11 -18.95 -3.30 -2.08
C GLY A 11 -17.82 -2.89 -1.13
N ARG A 12 -16.68 -2.40 -1.64
CA ARG A 12 -15.61 -1.83 -0.82
C ARG A 12 -15.61 -0.32 -0.94
N GLU A 13 -15.16 0.32 0.14
CA GLU A 13 -14.94 1.76 0.20
C GLU A 13 -13.52 2.03 0.72
N ILE A 14 -12.98 3.20 0.36
CA ILE A 14 -11.77 3.73 0.98
C ILE A 14 -12.21 4.78 1.99
N LYS A 15 -11.78 4.58 3.24
CA LYS A 15 -11.98 5.54 4.33
C LYS A 15 -10.80 6.50 4.39
N TYR A 16 -11.02 7.65 5.00
CA TYR A 16 -10.02 8.72 5.09
C TYR A 16 -9.80 9.13 6.54
N VAL A 17 -8.54 9.42 6.87
CA VAL A 17 -8.13 9.94 8.17
C VAL A 17 -7.15 11.10 8.00
N SER A 18 -7.14 12.02 8.97
CA SER A 18 -6.15 13.11 9.01
C SER A 18 -4.72 12.57 9.07
N GLU A 19 -3.75 13.39 8.65
CA GLU A 19 -2.34 13.00 8.74
C GLU A 19 -1.83 12.79 10.18
N ASP A 20 -2.53 13.38 11.16
CA ASP A 20 -2.19 13.28 12.59
C ASP A 20 -2.68 11.98 13.23
N ASN A 21 -3.55 11.22 12.53
CA ASN A 21 -4.01 9.92 12.99
C ASN A 21 -2.81 9.02 13.33
N VAL A 22 -2.84 8.41 14.52
CA VAL A 22 -1.71 7.67 15.08
C VAL A 22 -1.23 6.53 14.16
N PHE A 23 -2.15 5.83 13.49
CA PHE A 23 -1.82 4.72 12.60
C PHE A 23 -1.32 5.21 11.24
N MET A 24 -1.89 6.30 10.71
CA MET A 24 -1.39 6.94 9.50
C MET A 24 0.03 7.50 9.70
N ARG A 25 0.31 8.12 10.86
CA ARG A 25 1.67 8.53 11.25
C ARG A 25 2.61 7.34 11.35
N ALA A 26 2.18 6.24 11.97
CA ALA A 26 3.00 5.04 12.06
C ALA A 26 3.36 4.48 10.67
N ALA A 27 2.42 4.45 9.73
CA ALA A 27 2.68 4.06 8.33
C ALA A 27 3.70 5.00 7.66
N ARG A 28 3.58 6.31 7.86
CA ARG A 28 4.54 7.32 7.35
C ARG A 28 5.93 7.16 7.96
N GLU A 29 6.02 6.93 9.26
CA GLU A 29 7.28 6.77 10.00
C GLU A 29 8.00 5.48 9.59
N TYR A 30 7.26 4.38 9.37
CA TYR A 30 7.85 3.11 8.97
C TYR A 30 8.63 3.21 7.65
N ILE A 31 8.14 4.02 6.70
CA ILE A 31 8.82 4.34 5.44
C ILE A 31 10.18 5.00 5.66
N HIS A 32 10.31 5.90 6.64
CA HIS A 32 11.53 6.70 6.83
C HIS A 32 12.75 5.82 7.11
N THR A 33 12.54 4.67 7.75
CA THR A 33 13.60 3.74 8.17
C THR A 33 13.70 2.48 7.29
N HIS A 34 12.66 2.14 6.51
CA HIS A 34 12.57 0.86 5.79
C HIS A 34 12.35 0.97 4.27
N LYS A 35 12.23 2.18 3.71
CA LYS A 35 11.99 2.34 2.26
C LYS A 35 13.15 1.79 1.43
N LYS A 36 12.80 1.03 0.40
CA LYS A 36 13.71 0.63 -0.69
C LYS A 36 13.34 1.29 -2.01
N ASP A 37 12.10 1.74 -2.17
CA ASP A 37 11.73 2.64 -3.27
C ASP A 37 11.97 4.09 -2.86
N ILE A 38 12.88 4.77 -3.56
CA ILE A 38 13.21 6.18 -3.31
C ILE A 38 12.25 7.12 -4.05
N VAL A 39 11.60 6.65 -5.12
CA VAL A 39 10.82 7.51 -6.02
C VAL A 39 9.37 7.62 -5.56
N HIS A 40 8.75 6.50 -5.19
CA HIS A 40 7.37 6.49 -4.70
C HIS A 40 7.27 5.61 -3.45
N PRO A 41 7.82 6.07 -2.31
CA PRO A 41 7.79 5.30 -1.09
C PRO A 41 6.35 5.18 -0.55
N THR A 42 5.93 3.95 -0.27
CA THR A 42 4.64 3.64 0.38
C THR A 42 4.85 2.78 1.62
N GLY A 43 3.96 2.94 2.58
CA GLY A 43 4.02 2.29 3.87
C GLY A 43 2.62 1.90 4.33
N SER A 44 2.50 0.71 4.88
CA SER A 44 1.24 0.16 5.37
C SER A 44 1.41 -0.35 6.80
N VAL A 45 0.38 -0.16 7.62
CA VAL A 45 0.24 -0.85 8.91
C VAL A 45 -1.09 -1.57 8.96
N ILE A 46 -1.10 -2.76 9.57
CA ILE A 46 -2.30 -3.53 9.89
C ILE A 46 -2.64 -3.27 11.36
N VAL A 47 -3.89 -2.90 11.62
CA VAL A 47 -4.38 -2.52 12.94
C VAL A 47 -5.55 -3.41 13.35
N LYS A 48 -5.46 -4.03 14.52
CA LYS A 48 -6.53 -4.81 15.12
C LYS A 48 -6.61 -4.47 16.61
N ASP A 49 -7.82 -4.23 17.11
CA ASP A 49 -8.04 -3.86 18.51
C ASP A 49 -7.14 -2.71 18.98
N GLU A 50 -7.01 -1.68 18.13
CA GLU A 50 -6.15 -0.49 18.32
C GLU A 50 -4.63 -0.76 18.38
N LEU A 51 -4.20 -1.99 18.13
CA LEU A 51 -2.80 -2.40 18.10
C LEU A 51 -2.30 -2.59 16.66
N ILE A 52 -1.08 -2.12 16.39
CA ILE A 52 -0.40 -2.41 15.12
C ILE A 52 0.19 -3.81 15.17
N ILE A 53 -0.40 -4.72 14.41
CA ILE A 53 -0.02 -6.13 14.33
C ILE A 53 0.88 -6.46 13.13
N GLY A 54 0.97 -5.56 12.14
CA GLY A 54 1.82 -5.77 10.96
C GLY A 54 2.27 -4.46 10.32
N ARG A 55 3.45 -4.46 9.71
CA ARG A 55 4.04 -3.29 9.03
C ARG A 55 4.69 -3.67 7.70
N GLY A 56 4.61 -2.78 6.72
CA GLY A 56 5.19 -3.02 5.40
C GLY A 56 5.60 -1.75 4.69
N ALA A 57 6.75 -1.77 4.02
CA ALA A 57 7.23 -0.69 3.16
C ALA A 57 7.49 -1.25 1.75
N ASN A 58 7.15 -0.47 0.72
CA ASN A 58 7.35 -0.94 -0.65
C ASN A 58 8.83 -0.95 -1.08
N GLY A 59 9.08 -1.72 -2.14
CA GLY A 59 10.36 -1.76 -2.83
C GLY A 59 11.10 -3.09 -2.66
N SER A 60 12.18 -3.22 -3.41
CA SER A 60 13.10 -4.34 -3.43
C SER A 60 14.47 -3.81 -3.87
N ASP A 61 15.51 -4.64 -3.76
CA ASP A 61 16.83 -4.35 -4.33
C ASP A 61 16.87 -4.50 -5.86
N TYR A 62 15.77 -4.97 -6.48
CA TYR A 62 15.71 -5.21 -7.92
C TYR A 62 15.93 -3.94 -8.75
N HIS A 63 15.26 -2.84 -8.38
CA HIS A 63 15.35 -1.59 -9.16
C HIS A 63 16.74 -0.96 -9.11
N GLU A 64 17.48 -1.13 -8.02
CA GLU A 64 18.86 -0.63 -7.90
C GLU A 64 19.80 -1.38 -8.84
N ARG A 65 19.59 -2.69 -9.02
CA ARG A 65 20.45 -3.54 -9.85
C ARG A 65 20.06 -3.56 -11.32
N HIS A 66 18.77 -3.49 -11.61
CA HIS A 66 18.24 -3.77 -12.96
C HIS A 66 17.46 -2.60 -13.56
N GLY A 67 17.13 -1.58 -12.79
CA GLY A 67 16.17 -0.54 -13.19
C GLY A 67 14.73 -1.08 -13.29
N CYS A 68 13.82 -0.25 -13.80
CA CYS A 68 12.40 -0.60 -13.91
C CYS A 68 11.97 -0.76 -15.38
N GLU A 69 11.62 -1.98 -15.78
CA GLU A 69 11.15 -2.28 -17.15
C GLU A 69 9.85 -1.57 -17.51
N ARG A 70 8.93 -1.44 -16.55
CA ARG A 70 7.68 -0.70 -16.74
C ARG A 70 7.93 0.77 -17.06
N LYS A 71 8.90 1.41 -16.38
CA LYS A 71 9.32 2.78 -16.70
C LYS A 71 9.95 2.87 -18.08
N ARG A 72 10.86 1.95 -18.44
CA ARG A 72 11.49 1.91 -19.78
C ARG A 72 10.47 1.82 -20.92
N LYS A 73 9.36 1.11 -20.67
CA LYS A 73 8.28 0.88 -21.65
C LYS A 73 7.09 1.84 -21.50
N ASN A 74 7.19 2.88 -20.67
CA ASN A 74 6.11 3.85 -20.40
C ASN A 74 4.78 3.19 -19.99
N ILE A 75 4.84 2.11 -19.22
CA ILE A 75 3.66 1.40 -18.73
C ILE A 75 2.99 2.21 -17.61
N PRO A 76 1.67 2.47 -17.67
CA PRO A 76 0.94 3.18 -16.62
C PRO A 76 0.99 2.48 -15.24
N THR A 77 0.86 3.27 -14.17
CA THR A 77 0.64 2.75 -12.81
C THR A 77 -0.63 1.90 -12.78
N GLY A 78 -0.59 0.76 -12.08
CA GLY A 78 -1.71 -0.18 -12.03
C GLY A 78 -1.67 -1.29 -13.07
N GLU A 79 -0.79 -1.22 -14.06
CA GLU A 79 -0.81 -2.12 -15.22
C GLU A 79 0.49 -2.93 -15.37
N ARG A 80 0.35 -4.15 -15.89
CA ARG A 80 1.44 -5.03 -16.35
C ARG A 80 2.57 -5.24 -15.33
N TYR A 81 2.21 -5.52 -14.08
CA TYR A 81 3.18 -5.77 -13.00
C TYR A 81 4.09 -6.98 -13.29
N ASP A 82 3.64 -7.92 -14.12
CA ASP A 82 4.40 -9.07 -14.63
C ASP A 82 5.69 -8.69 -15.36
N LEU A 83 5.76 -7.49 -15.94
CA LEU A 83 6.91 -7.04 -16.73
C LEU A 83 8.12 -6.64 -15.88
N CYS A 84 7.95 -6.42 -14.57
CA CYS A 84 9.00 -5.88 -13.72
C CYS A 84 8.92 -6.45 -12.32
N GLU A 85 9.87 -7.32 -11.96
CA GLU A 85 9.98 -7.94 -10.64
C GLU A 85 9.99 -6.89 -9.51
N GLY A 86 10.70 -5.78 -9.68
CA GLY A 86 10.71 -4.71 -8.68
C GLY A 86 9.36 -4.02 -8.46
N CYS A 87 8.44 -4.11 -9.44
CA CYS A 87 7.05 -3.65 -9.32
C CYS A 87 6.07 -4.78 -9.01
N HIS A 88 6.53 -6.03 -8.84
CA HIS A 88 5.65 -7.15 -8.57
C HIS A 88 4.84 -6.87 -7.29
N PRO A 89 3.54 -7.22 -7.21
CA PRO A 89 2.70 -6.86 -6.07
C PRO A 89 3.24 -7.30 -4.71
N LYS A 90 3.95 -8.44 -4.63
CA LYS A 90 4.67 -8.88 -3.41
C LYS A 90 5.64 -7.85 -2.83
N ASN A 91 6.10 -6.90 -3.64
CA ASN A 91 7.00 -5.82 -3.24
C ASN A 91 6.25 -4.56 -2.78
N HIS A 92 4.92 -4.51 -2.88
CA HIS A 92 4.09 -3.42 -2.37
C HIS A 92 3.98 -3.48 -0.84
N SER A 93 3.60 -2.36 -0.23
CA SER A 93 3.54 -2.24 1.23
C SER A 93 2.42 -3.06 1.86
N GLU A 94 1.28 -3.16 1.17
CA GLU A 94 0.04 -3.79 1.66
C GLU A 94 0.23 -5.30 1.88
N PRO A 95 0.65 -6.10 0.89
CA PRO A 95 0.90 -7.53 1.12
C PRO A 95 2.09 -7.78 2.05
N LYS A 96 3.07 -6.87 2.13
CA LYS A 96 4.17 -6.99 3.10
C LYS A 96 3.68 -6.81 4.54
N ALA A 97 2.79 -5.86 4.79
CA ALA A 97 2.24 -5.64 6.12
C ALA A 97 1.38 -6.84 6.57
N ILE A 98 0.64 -7.45 5.65
CA ILE A 98 -0.09 -8.70 5.88
C ILE A 98 0.89 -9.85 6.21
N ALA A 99 1.94 -10.02 5.40
CA ALA A 99 2.93 -11.07 5.61
C ALA A 99 3.68 -10.90 6.94
N ASP A 100 3.99 -9.67 7.33
CA ASP A 100 4.62 -9.33 8.61
C ASP A 100 3.72 -9.75 9.79
N ALA A 101 2.43 -9.41 9.77
CA ALA A 101 1.48 -9.85 10.80
C ALA A 101 1.40 -11.38 10.91
N ILE A 102 1.20 -12.06 9.78
CA ILE A 102 1.10 -13.53 9.75
C ILE A 102 2.40 -14.18 10.24
N SER A 103 3.56 -13.62 9.90
CA SER A 103 4.85 -14.17 10.34
C SER A 103 5.07 -14.10 11.86
N HIS A 104 4.40 -13.16 12.53
CA HIS A 104 4.38 -13.03 13.98
C HIS A 104 3.24 -13.81 14.65
N GLY A 105 2.47 -14.59 13.88
CA GLY A 105 1.36 -15.39 14.40
C GLY A 105 0.07 -14.60 14.68
N GLU A 106 -0.02 -13.37 14.16
CA GLU A 106 -1.19 -12.51 14.35
C GLU A 106 -2.32 -12.88 13.39
N ASP A 107 -3.56 -12.82 13.87
CA ASP A 107 -4.76 -13.00 13.05
C ASP A 107 -5.18 -11.66 12.43
N THR A 108 -5.07 -11.54 11.10
CA THR A 108 -5.46 -10.35 10.34
C THR A 108 -6.96 -10.26 10.08
N HIS A 109 -7.75 -11.30 10.35
CA HIS A 109 -9.18 -11.27 10.08
C HIS A 109 -9.88 -10.19 10.92
N GLY A 110 -10.65 -9.34 10.25
CA GLY A 110 -11.35 -8.21 10.85
C GLY A 110 -10.46 -7.00 11.16
N ALA A 111 -9.17 -7.04 10.83
CA ALA A 111 -8.24 -5.92 10.99
C ALA A 111 -8.43 -4.85 9.92
N ASP A 112 -7.87 -3.66 10.15
CA ASP A 112 -7.88 -2.55 9.21
C ASP A 112 -6.48 -2.30 8.64
N LEU A 113 -6.38 -1.80 7.41
CA LEU A 113 -5.13 -1.39 6.79
C LEU A 113 -5.08 0.13 6.66
N TYR A 114 -3.97 0.74 7.09
CA TYR A 114 -3.68 2.16 6.88
C TYR A 114 -2.50 2.31 5.92
N LEU A 115 -2.72 2.99 4.79
CA LEU A 115 -1.73 3.17 3.72
C LEU A 115 -1.33 4.64 3.58
N TYR A 116 -0.03 4.90 3.71
CA TYR A 116 0.61 6.19 3.43
C TYR A 116 1.42 6.14 2.13
N GLY A 117 1.53 7.29 1.46
CA GLY A 117 2.35 7.45 0.25
C GLY A 117 1.63 7.10 -1.05
N HIS A 118 0.35 6.75 -0.98
CA HIS A 118 -0.49 6.50 -2.15
C HIS A 118 -1.94 6.97 -1.92
N TRP A 119 -2.75 6.93 -2.98
CA TRP A 119 -4.13 7.45 -3.00
C TRP A 119 -5.18 6.43 -3.45
N TRP A 120 -4.73 5.20 -3.72
CA TRP A 120 -5.56 4.06 -4.10
C TRP A 120 -4.74 2.77 -3.93
N CYS A 121 -5.41 1.61 -3.94
CA CYS A 121 -4.75 0.29 -3.92
C CYS A 121 -5.02 -0.45 -5.22
N CYS A 122 -4.01 -1.13 -5.76
CA CYS A 122 -4.18 -1.90 -7.00
C CYS A 122 -4.98 -3.19 -6.79
N LYS A 123 -5.47 -3.78 -7.89
CA LYS A 123 -6.27 -5.02 -7.81
C LYS A 123 -5.58 -6.14 -7.02
N PRO A 124 -4.32 -6.50 -7.29
CA PRO A 124 -3.63 -7.52 -6.50
C PRO A 124 -3.52 -7.22 -5.00
N CYS A 125 -3.33 -5.94 -4.62
CA CYS A 125 -3.30 -5.56 -3.20
C CYS A 125 -4.68 -5.69 -2.56
N TRP A 126 -5.75 -5.29 -3.26
CA TRP A 126 -7.12 -5.52 -2.80
C TRP A 126 -7.44 -7.00 -2.63
N ASP A 127 -7.09 -7.82 -3.62
CA ASP A 127 -7.30 -9.27 -3.54
C ASP A 127 -6.58 -9.85 -2.31
N ALA A 128 -5.30 -9.48 -2.10
CA ALA A 128 -4.55 -9.91 -0.92
C ALA A 128 -5.16 -9.43 0.42
N MET A 129 -5.65 -8.18 0.49
CA MET A 129 -6.34 -7.66 1.68
C MET A 129 -7.65 -8.40 1.96
N ILE A 130 -8.43 -8.70 0.91
CA ILE A 130 -9.69 -9.44 1.03
C ILE A 130 -9.43 -10.88 1.50
N ASP A 131 -8.46 -11.56 0.89
CA ASP A 131 -8.10 -12.94 1.26
C ASP A 131 -7.57 -13.02 2.70
N ALA A 132 -6.87 -11.99 3.17
CA ALA A 132 -6.38 -11.87 4.54
C ALA A 132 -7.47 -11.44 5.57
N GLY A 133 -8.70 -11.22 5.12
CA GLY A 133 -9.82 -10.83 5.98
C GLY A 133 -9.75 -9.37 6.47
N ILE A 134 -9.00 -8.49 5.80
CA ILE A 134 -8.94 -7.06 6.14
C ILE A 134 -10.32 -6.43 5.92
N ARG A 135 -10.86 -5.80 6.96
CA ARG A 135 -12.18 -5.17 6.96
C ARG A 135 -12.15 -3.85 6.21
N ASP A 136 -11.36 -2.88 6.66
CA ASP A 136 -11.36 -1.52 6.09
C ASP A 136 -9.97 -1.09 5.62
N VAL A 137 -9.95 -0.16 4.65
CA VAL A 137 -8.74 0.48 4.15
C VAL A 137 -8.83 1.98 4.35
N TYR A 138 -7.82 2.55 4.99
CA TYR A 138 -7.70 3.96 5.33
C TYR A 138 -6.57 4.62 4.56
N LEU A 139 -6.87 5.73 3.91
CA LEU A 139 -5.89 6.61 3.28
C LEU A 139 -5.82 7.96 3.99
N MET A 140 -4.71 8.67 3.80
CA MET A 140 -4.57 10.02 4.30
C MET A 140 -5.54 10.96 3.56
N GLU A 141 -6.20 11.85 4.29
CA GLU A 141 -6.97 12.96 3.72
C GLU A 141 -6.11 13.76 2.72
N GLY A 142 -6.68 14.08 1.56
CA GLY A 142 -5.96 14.79 0.50
C GLY A 142 -4.89 13.97 -0.23
N SER A 143 -4.71 12.68 0.09
CA SER A 143 -3.75 11.78 -0.57
C SER A 143 -3.87 11.80 -2.10
N GLU A 144 -5.09 11.83 -2.65
CA GLU A 144 -5.30 11.93 -4.10
C GLU A 144 -4.67 13.19 -4.69
N ARG A 145 -4.82 14.35 -4.04
CA ARG A 145 -4.21 15.60 -4.50
C ARG A 145 -2.68 15.57 -4.39
N ILE A 146 -2.14 14.88 -3.40
CA ILE A 146 -0.71 14.88 -3.08
C ILE A 146 0.05 13.84 -3.92
N PHE A 147 -0.53 12.64 -4.10
CA PHE A 147 0.15 11.49 -4.69
C PHE A 147 -0.35 11.15 -6.10
N ASN A 148 -1.37 11.82 -6.64
CA ASN A 148 -1.77 11.66 -8.03
C ASN A 148 -0.98 12.62 -8.93
N SER A 149 0.05 12.10 -9.59
CA SER A 149 0.90 12.86 -10.52
C SER A 149 0.23 13.24 -11.85
N LYS A 150 -1.00 12.77 -12.11
CA LYS A 150 -1.77 13.05 -13.33
C LYS A 150 -2.81 14.16 -13.17
N ARG A 151 -2.80 14.87 -12.04
CA ARG A 151 -3.59 16.10 -11.86
C ARG A 151 -2.78 17.34 -12.23
#